data_AF-A0A8T0EHF2-F1
#
_entry.id   AF-A0A8T0EHF2-F1
#
_cell.length_a   1.000
_cell.length_b   1.000
_cell.length_c   1.000
_cell.angle_alpha   90.00
_cell.angle_beta   90.00
_cell.angle_gamma   90.00
#
_symmetry.space_group_name_H-M   'P 1'
#
loop_
_entity.id
_entity.type
_entity.pdbx_description
1 polymer ?
#
loop_
_entity_poly.entity_id
_entity_poly.type
_entity_poly.pdbx_seq_one_letter_code
_entity_poly.pdbx_strand_id
1 'polypeptide(L)'
;MNAVKVLKSGNALRNSVFHQRNFAACSVLMANKTATDPIQKLFLEKLKEYTKRSSGGKLVDVTPEKQKQYDEVLLNLKKQYGADKGEDFNKFPTFNFPEPKLDPINMDERHA
;
A
#
# COMPACT_ATOMS: atom_id res chain seq x y z
N MET A 1 -88.51 15.88 -3.22
CA MET A 1 -88.72 15.01 -4.40
C MET A 1 -87.36 14.62 -4.95
N ASN A 2 -87.07 13.31 -4.93
CA ASN A 2 -86.16 12.54 -5.80
C ASN A 2 -84.64 12.87 -5.78
N ALA A 3 -83.68 11.95 -5.72
CA ALA A 3 -83.65 10.50 -5.53
C ALA A 3 -82.17 10.08 -5.42
N VAL A 4 -81.91 9.10 -4.54
CA VAL A 4 -80.98 7.98 -4.70
C VAL A 4 -79.45 8.21 -4.61
N LYS A 5 -78.90 7.72 -3.49
CA LYS A 5 -77.50 7.27 -3.28
C LYS A 5 -77.06 6.31 -4.38
N VAL A 6 -75.84 6.47 -4.91
CA VAL A 6 -75.03 5.34 -5.37
C VAL A 6 -73.59 5.53 -4.88
N LEU A 7 -73.32 4.96 -3.71
CA LEU A 7 -71.97 4.71 -3.20
C LEU A 7 -71.40 3.56 -4.04
N LYS A 8 -70.41 3.83 -4.90
CA LYS A 8 -69.73 2.75 -5.65
C LYS A 8 -68.81 2.00 -4.69
N SER A 9 -69.27 0.84 -4.23
CA SER A 9 -68.49 -0.19 -3.56
C SER A 9 -67.49 -0.80 -4.54
N GLY A 10 -66.28 -0.24 -4.60
CA GLY A 10 -65.14 -0.91 -5.22
C GLY A 10 -64.46 -1.80 -4.18
N ASN A 11 -64.91 -3.04 -4.05
CA ASN A 11 -64.10 -4.09 -3.41
C ASN A 11 -62.92 -4.41 -4.33
N ALA A 12 -61.89 -3.57 -4.31
CA ALA A 12 -60.59 -3.93 -4.83
C ALA A 12 -59.98 -4.94 -3.85
N LEU A 13 -60.17 -6.21 -4.17
CA LEU A 13 -59.50 -7.35 -3.54
C LEU A 13 -58.00 -7.02 -3.45
N ARG A 14 -57.55 -6.71 -2.24
CA ARG A 14 -56.14 -6.64 -1.91
C ARG A 14 -55.60 -8.07 -2.02
N ASN A 15 -55.14 -8.46 -3.20
CA ASN A 15 -54.20 -9.57 -3.32
C ASN A 15 -52.85 -9.11 -2.75
N SER A 16 -52.80 -8.92 -1.43
CA SER A 16 -51.53 -8.97 -0.72
C SER A 16 -51.16 -10.44 -0.63
N VAL A 17 -50.49 -10.94 -1.67
CA VAL A 17 -49.52 -12.02 -1.43
C VAL A 17 -48.50 -11.40 -0.49
N PHE A 18 -48.71 -11.60 0.81
CA PHE A 18 -47.72 -11.32 1.82
C PHE A 18 -46.53 -12.21 1.49
N HIS A 19 -45.62 -11.69 0.67
CA HIS A 19 -44.27 -12.20 0.60
C HIS A 19 -43.67 -11.92 1.97
N GLN A 20 -43.91 -12.81 2.93
CA GLN A 20 -43.08 -12.90 4.11
C GLN A 20 -41.69 -13.25 3.59
N ARG A 21 -40.89 -12.22 3.34
CA ARG A 21 -39.48 -12.43 3.05
C ARG A 21 -38.92 -13.12 4.29
N ASN A 22 -38.31 -14.29 4.12
CA ASN A 22 -37.61 -15.02 5.18
C ASN A 22 -36.35 -14.23 5.62
N PHE A 23 -36.53 -13.02 6.16
CA PHE A 23 -35.44 -12.19 6.69
C PHE A 23 -34.71 -12.91 7.83
N ALA A 24 -35.37 -13.83 8.53
CA ALA A 24 -34.77 -14.69 9.53
C ALA A 24 -33.65 -15.59 8.95
N ALA A 25 -33.79 -16.09 7.73
CA ALA A 25 -32.75 -16.90 7.09
C ALA A 25 -31.49 -16.08 6.74
N CYS A 26 -31.66 -14.79 6.46
CA CYS A 26 -30.54 -13.86 6.22
C CYS A 26 -29.93 -13.29 7.51
N SER A 27 -30.52 -13.54 8.69
CA SER A 27 -30.09 -12.95 9.96
C SER A 27 -28.67 -13.36 10.34
N VAL A 28 -28.29 -14.62 10.10
CA VAL A 28 -26.93 -15.13 10.36
C VAL A 28 -25.88 -14.44 9.47
N LEU A 29 -26.22 -14.18 8.20
CA LEU A 29 -25.37 -13.44 7.27
C LEU A 29 -25.23 -11.96 7.65
N MET A 30 -26.24 -11.37 8.30
CA MET A 30 -26.22 -9.98 8.77
C MET A 30 -25.54 -9.85 10.14
N ALA A 31 -25.66 -10.86 11.01
CA ALA A 31 -24.96 -10.93 12.29
C ALA A 31 -23.44 -11.08 12.11
N ASN A 32 -23.00 -11.88 11.12
CA ASN A 32 -21.59 -12.06 10.81
C ASN A 32 -20.94 -10.85 10.10
N LYS A 33 -21.72 -9.86 9.65
CA LYS A 33 -21.18 -8.60 9.10
C LYS A 33 -20.69 -7.64 10.19
N THR A 34 -21.18 -7.81 11.42
CA THR A 34 -20.77 -7.00 12.56
C THR A 34 -19.93 -7.88 13.48
N ALA A 35 -18.63 -7.61 13.54
CA ALA A 35 -17.76 -8.24 14.52
C ALA A 35 -18.34 -8.04 15.94
N THR A 36 -18.79 -9.14 16.55
CA THR A 36 -19.41 -9.17 17.88
C THR A 36 -18.39 -8.88 18.98
N ASP A 37 -17.12 -9.22 18.74
CA ASP A 37 -16.00 -8.93 19.62
C ASP A 37 -15.33 -7.58 19.23
N PRO A 38 -15.17 -6.65 20.19
CA PRO A 38 -14.39 -5.42 20.02
C PRO A 38 -13.01 -5.63 19.37
N ILE A 39 -12.31 -6.73 19.66
CA ILE A 39 -10.98 -7.01 19.09
C ILE A 39 -11.08 -7.31 17.59
N GLN A 40 -12.05 -8.11 17.18
CA GLN A 40 -12.29 -8.43 15.77
C GLN A 40 -12.70 -7.18 14.97
N LYS A 41 -13.48 -6.29 15.59
CA LYS A 41 -13.83 -5.00 15.00
C LYS A 41 -12.59 -4.14 14.77
N LEU A 42 -11.70 -4.04 15.76
CA LEU A 42 -10.45 -3.29 15.66
C LEU A 42 -9.54 -3.87 14.56
N PHE A 43 -9.45 -5.20 14.47
CA PHE A 43 -8.66 -5.86 13.42
C PHE A 43 -9.16 -5.51 12.02
N LEU A 44 -10.47 -5.62 11.79
CA LEU A 44 -11.08 -5.25 10.51
C LEU A 44 -10.92 -3.75 10.19
N GLU A 45 -10.98 -2.90 11.21
CA GLU A 45 -10.73 -1.46 11.07
C GLU A 45 -9.29 -1.18 10.62
N LYS A 46 -8.31 -1.85 11.23
CA LYS A 46 -6.89 -1.72 10.86
C LYS A 46 -6.58 -2.29 9.48
N LEU A 47 -7.22 -3.39 9.06
CA LEU A 47 -7.12 -3.87 7.68
C LEU A 47 -7.65 -2.84 6.69
N LYS A 48 -8.83 -2.25 6.95
CA LYS A 48 -9.38 -1.20 6.09
C LYS A 48 -8.48 0.04 6.05
N GLU A 49 -7.95 0.45 7.19
CA GLU A 49 -7.00 1.57 7.27
C GLU A 49 -5.73 1.28 6.45
N TYR A 50 -5.15 0.09 6.61
CA TYR A 50 -3.98 -0.34 5.84
C TYR A 50 -4.25 -0.38 4.35
N THR A 51 -5.35 -1.00 3.88
CA THR A 51 -5.68 -1.07 2.45
C THR A 51 -5.83 0.30 1.79
N LYS A 52 -6.30 1.30 2.53
CA LYS A 52 -6.35 2.69 2.05
C LYS A 52 -4.95 3.29 1.95
N ARG A 53 -4.15 3.13 3.01
CA ARG A 53 -2.79 3.70 3.10
C ARG A 53 -1.78 3.00 2.18
N SER A 54 -1.97 1.72 1.85
CA SER A 54 -1.06 0.94 1.01
C SER A 54 -1.25 1.17 -0.49
N SER A 55 -2.30 1.90 -0.88
CA SER A 55 -2.54 2.22 -2.28
C SER A 55 -1.55 3.27 -2.79
N GLY A 56 -0.86 2.98 -3.90
CA GLY A 56 -0.12 4.00 -4.66
C GLY A 56 1.40 3.85 -4.76
N GLY A 57 2.01 2.80 -4.20
CA GLY A 57 3.43 2.43 -4.45
C GLY A 57 4.48 3.48 -4.03
N LYS A 58 4.04 4.57 -3.40
CA LYS A 58 4.88 5.66 -2.87
C LYS A 58 4.93 5.54 -1.36
N LEU A 59 5.86 6.28 -0.74
CA LEU A 59 5.89 6.39 0.71
C LEU A 59 4.51 6.87 1.22
N VAL A 60 4.00 6.20 2.25
CA VAL A 60 2.77 6.61 2.92
C VAL A 60 3.06 7.91 3.67
N ASP A 61 2.16 8.90 3.55
CA ASP A 61 2.23 10.17 4.28
C ASP A 61 3.56 10.94 4.06
N VAL A 62 3.94 11.22 2.80
CA VAL A 62 5.16 12.01 2.48
C VAL A 62 4.99 13.46 2.94
N THR A 63 5.51 13.78 4.12
CA THR A 63 5.80 15.17 4.53
C THR A 63 7.03 15.66 3.76
N PRO A 64 7.10 16.94 3.34
CA PRO A 64 8.28 17.50 2.65
C PRO A 64 9.58 17.31 3.44
N GLU A 65 9.54 17.29 4.77
CA GLU A 65 10.69 17.00 5.63
C GLU A 65 11.22 15.57 5.45
N LYS A 66 10.32 14.59 5.32
CA LYS A 66 10.68 13.17 5.14
C LYS A 66 11.28 12.92 3.76
N GLN A 67 10.76 13.60 2.74
CA GLN A 67 11.35 13.54 1.41
C GLN A 67 12.78 14.12 1.40
N LYS A 68 13.00 15.28 2.05
CA LYS A 68 14.34 15.86 2.18
C LYS A 68 15.30 14.93 2.91
N GLN A 69 14.89 14.36 4.04
CA GLN A 69 15.71 13.37 4.76
C GLN A 69 16.05 12.16 3.90
N TYR A 70 15.08 11.66 3.12
CA TYR A 70 15.31 10.56 2.19
C TYR A 70 16.36 10.93 1.14
N ASP A 71 16.23 12.10 0.51
CA ASP A 71 17.15 12.56 -0.54
C ASP A 71 18.56 12.83 0.03
N GLU A 72 18.67 13.37 1.24
CA GLU A 72 19.93 13.59 1.95
C GLU A 72 20.66 12.27 2.27
N VAL A 73 19.94 11.28 2.80
CA VAL A 73 20.50 9.94 3.06
C VAL A 73 20.96 9.30 1.75
N LEU A 74 20.17 9.43 0.69
CA LEU A 74 20.50 8.89 -0.62
C LEU A 74 21.75 9.56 -1.22
N LEU A 75 21.91 10.87 -1.04
CA LEU A 75 23.12 11.60 -1.42
C LEU A 75 24.35 11.13 -0.64
N ASN A 76 24.22 10.93 0.68
CA ASN A 76 25.33 10.45 1.51
C ASN A 76 25.77 9.03 1.10
N LEU A 77 24.80 8.15 0.80
CA LEU A 77 25.09 6.82 0.27
C LEU A 77 25.80 6.89 -1.08
N LYS A 78 25.34 7.74 -1.99
CA LYS A 78 25.99 7.95 -3.29
C LYS A 78 27.45 8.39 -3.15
N LYS A 79 27.73 9.31 -2.23
CA LYS A 79 29.11 9.73 -1.90
C LYS A 79 29.95 8.59 -1.35
N GLN A 80 29.42 7.86 -0.36
CA GLN A 80 30.16 6.80 0.32
C GLN A 80 30.53 5.63 -0.60
N TYR A 81 29.64 5.28 -1.54
CA TYR A 81 29.83 4.16 -2.45
C TYR A 81 30.30 4.57 -3.85
N GLY A 82 30.73 5.84 -4.03
CA GLY A 82 31.35 6.30 -5.28
C GLY A 82 30.39 6.54 -6.46
N ALA A 83 29.08 6.53 -6.22
CA ALA A 83 28.03 6.73 -7.23
C ALA A 83 28.02 8.11 -7.87
N ASP A 84 28.62 9.10 -7.20
CA ASP A 84 28.69 10.49 -7.69
C ASP A 84 29.50 10.62 -8.99
N LYS A 85 30.28 9.59 -9.36
CA LYS A 85 31.08 9.54 -10.58
C LYS A 85 30.30 9.11 -11.83
N GLY A 86 28.97 8.93 -11.71
CA GLY A 86 28.12 8.53 -12.84
C GLY A 86 28.30 7.05 -13.24
N GLU A 87 28.86 6.24 -12.36
CA GLU A 87 28.98 4.79 -12.56
C GLU A 87 27.61 4.12 -12.37
N ASP A 88 27.22 3.31 -13.36
CA ASP A 88 25.95 2.59 -13.36
C ASP A 88 26.04 1.39 -12.40
N PHE A 89 25.30 1.43 -11.29
CA PHE A 89 25.27 0.37 -10.28
C PHE A 89 24.79 -0.99 -10.79
N ASN A 90 24.16 -1.04 -11.96
CA ASN A 90 23.76 -2.29 -12.59
C ASN A 90 24.91 -2.97 -13.34
N LYS A 91 26.05 -2.28 -13.52
CA LYS A 91 27.22 -2.79 -14.24
C LYS A 91 28.38 -2.98 -13.28
N PHE A 92 28.98 -4.15 -13.34
CA PHE A 92 30.16 -4.45 -12.55
C PHE A 92 31.37 -3.64 -13.05
N PRO A 93 32.24 -3.13 -12.16
CA PRO A 93 33.41 -2.36 -12.56
C PRO A 93 34.41 -3.21 -13.36
N THR A 94 35.04 -2.59 -14.36
CA THR A 94 36.15 -3.23 -15.07
C THR A 94 37.44 -2.95 -14.31
N PHE A 95 38.09 -4.01 -13.82
CA PHE A 95 39.39 -3.87 -13.15
C PHE A 95 40.52 -3.82 -14.18
N ASN A 96 41.35 -2.79 -14.09
CA ASN A 96 42.62 -2.72 -14.81
C ASN A 96 43.77 -2.73 -13.79
N PHE A 97 44.70 -3.66 -13.96
CA PHE A 97 45.84 -3.84 -13.07
C PHE A 97 47.10 -3.47 -13.86
N PRO A 98 47.57 -2.21 -13.80
CA PRO A 98 48.83 -1.85 -14.43
C PRO A 98 49.99 -2.56 -13.74
N GLU A 99 50.97 -3.00 -14.52
CA GLU A 99 52.15 -3.68 -13.98
C GLU A 99 52.90 -2.76 -12.99
N PRO A 100 53.34 -3.28 -11.84
CA PRO A 100 54.06 -2.50 -10.86
C PRO A 100 55.40 -2.06 -11.45
N LYS A 101 55.68 -0.75 -11.43
CA LYS A 101 57.00 -0.22 -11.76
C LYS A 101 57.95 -0.60 -10.62
N LEU A 102 58.89 -1.49 -10.90
CA LEU A 102 59.93 -1.88 -9.96
C LEU A 102 60.97 -0.75 -9.93
N ASP A 103 61.10 -0.08 -8.79
CA ASP A 103 62.23 0.82 -8.57
C ASP A 103 63.51 -0.02 -8.44
N PRO A 104 64.59 0.32 -9.17
CA PRO A 104 65.84 -0.39 -9.06
C PRO A 104 66.36 -0.24 -7.63
N ILE A 105 66.50 -1.36 -6.91
CA ILE A 105 67.18 -1.39 -5.61
C ILE A 105 68.63 -0.99 -5.90
N ASN A 106 69.10 0.11 -5.29
CA ASN A 106 70.51 0.50 -5.30
C ASN A 106 71.35 -0.68 -4.84
N MET A 107 71.86 -1.46 -5.80
CA MET A 107 72.99 -2.33 -5.61
C MET A 107 74.23 -1.43 -5.63
N ASP A 108 74.31 -0.51 -4.67
CA ASP A 108 75.52 0.28 -4.47
C ASP A 108 76.64 -0.71 -4.14
N GLU A 109 77.67 -0.61 -4.96
CA GLU A 109 78.85 -1.44 -5.05
C GLU A 109 79.39 -1.78 -3.65
N ARG A 110 79.28 -3.05 -3.25
CA ARG A 110 80.11 -3.57 -2.16
C ARG A 110 81.55 -3.56 -2.68
N HIS A 111 82.27 -2.49 -2.33
CA HIS A 111 83.71 -2.36 -2.53
C HIS A 111 84.41 -3.65 -2.06
N ALA A 112 85.09 -4.31 -2.99
CA ALA A 112 86.03 -5.40 -2.76
C ALA A 112 87.37 -4.87 -2.22
#